data_AF-A0A6A7AGC6-F1
#
_entry.id   AF-A0A6A7AGC6-F1
#
_cell.length_a   1.000
_cell.length_b   1.000
_cell.length_c   1.000
_cell.angle_alpha   90.00
_cell.angle_beta   90.00
_cell.angle_gamma   90.00
#
_symmetry.space_group_name_H-M   'P 1'
#
loop_
_entity.id
_entity.type
_entity.pdbx_description
1 polymer ?
#
loop_
_entity_poly.entity_id
_entity_poly.type
_entity_poly.pdbx_seq_one_letter_code
_entity_poly.pdbx_strand_id
1 'polypeptide(L)'
;ARQRSLLDRKLQNVPERHVPKITIHDILYPTPRVLHITTLPSDLQLPYFLRNRALINHDSERPIKDERRQPLKLTRAIFFYHLSEAHQFQRFHDMARWNIAMFTALLTLSSPTIPSTPTAKPTPTSSSDTITPAAHRFITIYLSAVLERHNTPTLFTAREAFIKRWKTSPLDLFTNIKASQRKLLKKALARLNTEWERELDIAVRTMDRKEYDARVAPFVGSVIPGRKDQGLMPVPEATRDFTRSAGPSPEAEHEVAQGGNEILDALCVPLDDGMYRDEKRYEEDVSTPVDIRVAIATVQRAVPRDVLRALMRAF
;
A
#
# COMPACT_ATOMS: atom_id res chain seq x y z
N ALA A 1 -24.52 2.09 25.25
CA ALA A 1 -23.68 3.30 25.01
C ALA A 1 -22.18 3.02 25.15
N ARG A 2 -21.71 2.49 26.30
CA ARG A 2 -20.27 2.23 26.57
C ARG A 2 -19.55 1.39 25.52
N GLN A 3 -20.08 0.22 25.15
CA GLN A 3 -19.43 -0.67 24.17
C GLN A 3 -19.36 -0.05 22.76
N ARG A 4 -20.39 0.71 22.37
CA ARG A 4 -20.38 1.46 21.11
C ARG A 4 -19.26 2.50 21.08
N SER A 5 -19.14 3.30 22.14
CA SER A 5 -18.05 4.27 22.27
C SER A 5 -16.68 3.59 22.25
N LEU A 6 -16.52 2.44 22.91
CA LEU A 6 -15.27 1.67 22.88
C LEU A 6 -14.94 1.16 21.47
N LEU A 7 -15.94 0.64 20.74
CA LEU A 7 -15.77 0.19 19.36
C LEU A 7 -15.33 1.35 18.45
N ASP A 8 -16.02 2.49 18.55
CA ASP A 8 -15.70 3.69 17.77
C ASP A 8 -14.27 4.16 18.04
N ARG A 9 -13.85 4.17 19.32
CA ARG A 9 -12.46 4.49 19.72
C ARG A 9 -11.45 3.48 19.20
N LYS A 10 -11.75 2.17 19.24
CA LYS A 10 -10.84 1.14 18.73
C LYS A 10 -10.69 1.19 17.21
N LEU A 11 -11.74 1.55 16.48
CA LEU A 11 -11.71 1.68 15.02
C LEU A 11 -11.25 3.07 14.54
N GLN A 12 -10.93 3.99 15.46
CA GLN A 12 -10.39 5.30 15.13
C GLN A 12 -9.17 5.17 14.20
N ASN A 13 -9.00 6.10 13.28
CA ASN A 13 -7.90 6.17 12.30
C ASN A 13 -7.85 5.05 11.24
N VAL A 14 -8.71 4.03 11.31
CA VAL A 14 -8.90 3.11 10.18
C VAL A 14 -9.57 3.88 9.04
N PRO A 15 -9.01 3.89 7.81
CA PRO A 15 -9.61 4.61 6.70
C PRO A 15 -11.05 4.18 6.42
N GLU A 16 -11.90 5.15 6.10
CA GLU A 16 -13.29 4.89 5.73
C GLU A 16 -13.33 3.94 4.53
N ARG A 17 -14.24 2.95 4.56
CA ARG A 17 -14.43 1.90 3.54
C ARG A 17 -13.30 0.86 3.45
N HIS A 18 -12.23 0.97 4.24
CA HIS A 18 -11.21 -0.07 4.28
C HIS A 18 -11.72 -1.33 4.99
N VAL A 19 -12.43 -1.13 6.09
CA VAL A 19 -13.26 -2.16 6.73
C VAL A 19 -14.74 -1.84 6.47
N PRO A 20 -15.63 -2.86 6.43
CA PRO A 20 -17.07 -2.62 6.42
C PRO A 20 -17.50 -1.70 7.58
N LYS A 21 -18.66 -1.05 7.47
CA LYS A 21 -19.19 -0.30 8.60
C LYS A 21 -19.65 -1.29 9.67
N ILE A 22 -18.88 -1.40 10.76
CA ILE A 22 -19.13 -2.32 11.86
C ILE A 22 -19.90 -1.60 12.96
N THR A 23 -21.01 -2.17 13.38
CA THR A 23 -21.83 -1.66 14.48
C THR A 23 -21.71 -2.57 15.70
N ILE A 24 -22.13 -2.07 16.87
CA ILE A 24 -22.19 -2.90 18.07
C ILE A 24 -23.12 -4.12 17.89
N HIS A 25 -24.16 -4.00 17.07
CA HIS A 25 -25.04 -5.12 16.75
C HIS A 25 -24.27 -6.23 16.02
N ASP A 26 -23.38 -5.87 15.10
CA ASP A 26 -22.56 -6.85 14.39
C ASP A 26 -21.50 -7.51 15.28
N ILE A 27 -21.12 -6.89 16.41
CA ILE A 27 -20.26 -7.51 17.42
C ILE A 27 -21.07 -8.48 18.29
N LEU A 28 -22.25 -8.07 18.75
CA LEU A 28 -23.11 -8.88 19.63
C LEU A 28 -23.69 -10.10 18.90
N TYR A 29 -24.01 -9.93 17.62
CA TYR A 29 -24.51 -10.97 16.72
C TYR A 29 -23.57 -11.08 15.52
N PRO A 30 -22.44 -11.80 15.66
CA PRO A 30 -21.39 -11.85 14.66
C PRO A 30 -21.93 -12.25 13.29
N THR A 31 -21.89 -11.31 12.35
CA THR A 31 -22.22 -11.58 10.95
C THR A 31 -20.97 -12.02 10.18
N PRO A 32 -21.10 -12.79 9.08
CA PRO A 32 -19.95 -13.16 8.24
C PRO A 32 -19.11 -11.95 7.79
N ARG A 33 -19.74 -10.77 7.65
CA ARG A 33 -19.09 -9.51 7.29
C ARG A 33 -18.07 -9.02 8.31
N VAL A 34 -18.26 -9.38 9.58
CA VAL A 34 -17.40 -8.97 10.70
C VAL A 34 -16.42 -10.06 11.08
N LEU A 35 -16.80 -11.33 10.87
CA LEU A 35 -15.93 -12.49 11.08
C LEU A 35 -14.85 -12.63 9.99
N HIS A 36 -15.17 -12.24 8.76
CA HIS A 36 -14.28 -12.44 7.63
C HIS A 36 -14.24 -11.24 6.66
N ILE A 37 -13.25 -10.38 6.87
CA ILE A 37 -12.91 -9.29 5.97
C ILE A 37 -11.90 -9.84 4.95
N THR A 38 -12.36 -10.03 3.71
CA THR A 38 -11.60 -10.69 2.62
C THR A 38 -10.31 -9.96 2.22
N THR A 39 -10.20 -8.68 2.55
CA THR A 39 -9.04 -7.85 2.22
C THR A 39 -7.95 -7.86 3.31
N LEU A 40 -8.19 -8.61 4.39
CA LEU A 40 -7.30 -8.82 5.52
C LEU A 40 -6.90 -10.31 5.64
N PRO A 41 -5.66 -10.62 6.05
CA PRO A 41 -5.28 -11.98 6.41
C PRO A 41 -6.17 -12.57 7.52
N SER A 42 -6.38 -13.88 7.49
CA SER A 42 -7.24 -14.58 8.47
C SER A 42 -6.77 -14.43 9.92
N ASP A 43 -5.46 -14.27 10.12
CA ASP A 43 -4.86 -14.13 11.45
C ASP A 43 -4.84 -12.68 11.97
N LEU A 44 -5.23 -11.71 11.13
CA LEU A 44 -5.31 -10.28 11.43
C LEU A 44 -6.75 -9.77 11.37
N GLN A 45 -7.75 -10.65 11.48
CA GLN A 45 -9.16 -10.25 11.48
C GLN A 45 -9.50 -9.38 12.70
N LEU A 46 -10.72 -8.85 12.71
CA LEU A 46 -11.15 -7.86 13.71
C LEU A 46 -10.90 -8.28 15.17
N PRO A 47 -11.10 -9.55 15.61
CA PRO A 47 -10.77 -9.96 16.97
C PRO A 47 -9.31 -9.70 17.35
N TYR A 48 -8.36 -10.01 16.46
CA TYR A 48 -6.95 -9.75 16.71
C TYR A 48 -6.68 -8.24 16.83
N PHE A 49 -7.22 -7.45 15.90
CA PHE A 49 -7.06 -6.00 15.90
C PHE A 49 -7.60 -5.36 17.18
N LEU A 50 -8.84 -5.67 17.58
CA LEU A 50 -9.47 -5.12 18.77
C LEU A 50 -8.69 -5.48 20.03
N ARG A 51 -8.28 -6.75 20.17
CA ARG A 51 -7.53 -7.25 21.33
C ARG A 51 -6.18 -6.54 21.50
N ASN A 52 -5.52 -6.21 20.39
CA ASN A 52 -4.18 -5.64 20.40
C ASN A 52 -4.15 -4.11 20.22
N ARG A 53 -5.31 -3.44 20.18
CA ARG A 53 -5.39 -2.02 19.87
C ARG A 53 -4.60 -1.13 20.83
N ALA A 54 -4.55 -1.47 22.12
CA ALA A 54 -3.77 -0.74 23.10
C ALA A 54 -2.25 -0.77 22.77
N LEU A 55 -1.72 -1.93 22.39
CA LEU A 55 -0.32 -2.08 21.99
C LEU A 55 0.01 -1.29 20.71
N ILE A 56 -0.92 -1.25 19.76
CA ILE A 56 -0.78 -0.45 18.54
C ILE A 56 -0.77 1.05 18.87
N ASN A 57 -1.63 1.49 19.79
CA ASN A 57 -1.73 2.89 20.21
C ASN A 57 -0.50 3.36 20.98
N HIS A 58 0.09 2.48 21.79
CA HIS A 58 1.31 2.75 22.54
C HIS A 58 2.40 3.36 21.65
N ASP A 59 2.61 2.78 20.48
CA ASP A 59 3.60 3.24 19.50
C ASP A 59 3.03 4.28 18.50
N SER A 60 1.98 5.00 18.88
CA SER A 60 1.29 5.99 18.04
C SER A 60 0.87 5.44 16.67
N GLU A 61 0.50 4.15 16.62
CA GLU A 61 0.06 3.47 15.39
C GLU A 61 1.13 3.40 14.30
N ARG A 62 2.40 3.61 14.67
CA ARG A 62 3.53 3.55 13.76
C ARG A 62 4.14 2.16 13.77
N PRO A 63 4.46 1.60 12.61
CA PRO A 63 5.25 0.40 12.59
C PRO A 63 6.67 0.75 13.04
N ILE A 64 7.25 -0.14 13.85
CA ILE A 64 8.61 -0.05 14.39
C ILE A 64 9.41 -1.19 13.79
N LYS A 65 10.69 -1.02 13.50
CA LYS A 65 11.51 -2.09 12.91
C LYS A 65 12.02 -3.11 13.93
N ASP A 66 12.26 -2.70 15.17
CA ASP A 66 12.69 -3.60 16.24
C ASP A 66 11.62 -4.67 16.55
N GLU A 67 11.96 -5.94 16.29
CA GLU A 67 11.11 -7.12 16.55
C GLU A 67 10.86 -7.35 18.04
N ARG A 68 11.79 -6.95 18.91
CA ARG A 68 11.65 -7.10 20.37
C ARG A 68 10.61 -6.15 20.93
N ARG A 69 10.54 -4.95 20.36
CA ARG A 69 9.57 -3.91 20.75
C ARG A 69 8.21 -4.14 20.12
N GLN A 70 8.19 -4.38 18.82
CA GLN A 70 6.96 -4.60 18.08
C GLN A 70 7.07 -5.89 17.27
N PRO A 71 6.41 -6.98 17.69
CA PRO A 71 6.38 -8.21 16.90
C PRO A 71 5.87 -7.99 15.48
N LEU A 72 6.37 -8.78 14.53
CA LEU A 72 5.99 -8.71 13.12
C LEU A 72 4.47 -8.75 12.92
N LYS A 73 3.73 -9.50 13.74
CA LYS A 73 2.26 -9.59 13.63
C LYS A 73 1.55 -8.26 13.96
N LEU A 74 2.06 -7.46 14.92
CA LEU A 74 1.56 -6.11 15.18
C LEU A 74 1.92 -5.16 14.04
N THR A 75 3.16 -5.23 13.55
CA THR A 75 3.59 -4.46 12.37
C THR A 75 2.68 -4.77 11.17
N ARG A 76 2.38 -6.05 10.92
CA ARG A 76 1.44 -6.47 9.87
C ARG A 76 0.06 -5.85 10.08
N ALA A 77 -0.49 -5.89 11.30
CA ALA A 77 -1.78 -5.26 11.58
C ALA A 77 -1.78 -3.75 11.24
N ILE A 78 -0.73 -3.02 11.59
CA ILE A 78 -0.60 -1.58 11.27
C ILE A 78 -0.64 -1.35 9.75
N PHE A 79 0.13 -2.14 8.98
CA PHE A 79 0.14 -2.06 7.52
C PHE A 79 -1.20 -2.47 6.90
N PHE A 80 -1.80 -3.57 7.34
CA PHE A 80 -3.03 -4.11 6.75
C PHE A 80 -4.26 -3.31 7.13
N TYR A 81 -4.29 -2.63 8.28
CA TYR A 81 -5.37 -1.71 8.67
C TYR A 81 -5.14 -0.26 8.23
N HIS A 82 -4.01 0.02 7.55
CA HIS A 82 -3.66 1.35 7.04
C HIS A 82 -3.61 2.44 8.12
N LEU A 83 -3.13 2.11 9.32
CA LEU A 83 -3.13 3.06 10.43
C LEU A 83 -2.04 4.15 10.30
N SER A 84 -1.01 3.89 9.51
CA SER A 84 0.09 4.83 9.27
C SER A 84 -0.01 5.42 7.87
N GLU A 85 0.06 6.75 7.77
CA GLU A 85 -0.06 7.46 6.48
C GLU A 85 0.96 6.99 5.43
N ALA A 86 2.19 6.70 5.87
CA ALA A 86 3.29 6.27 5.00
C ALA A 86 3.28 4.75 4.77
N HIS A 87 2.97 3.96 5.81
CA HIS A 87 3.13 2.51 5.82
C HIS A 87 1.83 1.79 5.45
N GLN A 88 1.46 1.93 4.18
CA GLN A 88 0.31 1.27 3.58
C GLN A 88 0.57 1.00 2.10
N PHE A 89 -0.30 0.19 1.50
CA PHE A 89 -0.20 -0.23 0.11
C PHE A 89 -1.24 0.44 -0.80
N GLN A 90 -1.88 1.49 -0.31
CA GLN A 90 -2.95 2.19 -1.00
C GLN A 90 -2.67 3.69 -1.07
N ARG A 91 -3.11 4.32 -2.16
CA ARG A 91 -3.01 5.77 -2.41
C ARG A 91 -4.00 6.59 -1.59
N PHE A 92 -4.37 6.14 -0.40
CA PHE A 92 -5.36 6.84 0.43
C PHE A 92 -4.77 8.12 1.02
N HIS A 93 -3.60 8.03 1.67
CA HIS A 93 -2.91 9.19 2.23
C HIS A 93 -1.89 9.78 1.25
N ASP A 94 -1.66 11.10 1.34
CA ASP A 94 -0.70 11.82 0.51
C ASP A 94 0.73 11.25 0.65
N MET A 95 1.11 10.81 1.84
CA MET A 95 2.44 10.25 2.08
C MET A 95 2.69 8.96 1.29
N ALA A 96 1.71 8.06 1.22
CA ALA A 96 1.78 6.88 0.37
C ALA A 96 1.84 7.24 -1.12
N ARG A 97 1.05 8.23 -1.57
CA ARG A 97 1.10 8.74 -2.95
C ARG A 97 2.47 9.27 -3.32
N TRP A 98 3.11 10.02 -2.42
CA TRP A 98 4.46 10.53 -2.62
C TRP A 98 5.51 9.42 -2.67
N ASN A 99 5.44 8.43 -1.77
CA ASN A 99 6.33 7.27 -1.80
C ASN A 99 6.22 6.52 -3.13
N ILE A 100 4.99 6.20 -3.55
CA ILE A 100 4.73 5.55 -4.84
C ILE A 100 5.34 6.35 -6.00
N ALA A 101 5.10 7.67 -6.05
CA ALA A 101 5.63 8.51 -7.13
C ALA A 101 7.16 8.60 -7.12
N MET A 102 7.78 8.73 -5.96
CA MET A 102 9.25 8.75 -5.83
C MET A 102 9.84 7.42 -6.26
N PHE A 103 9.28 6.31 -5.81
CA PHE A 103 9.77 4.97 -6.12
C PHE A 103 9.61 4.62 -7.60
N THR A 104 8.47 4.94 -8.24
CA THR A 104 8.30 4.74 -9.68
C THR A 104 9.27 5.61 -10.49
N ALA A 105 9.52 6.85 -10.08
CA ALA A 105 10.51 7.72 -10.73
C ALA A 105 11.95 7.20 -10.53
N LEU A 106 12.31 6.73 -9.35
CA LEU A 106 13.64 6.19 -9.05
C LEU A 106 13.98 4.92 -9.83
N LEU A 107 12.98 4.11 -10.22
CA LEU A 107 13.21 2.96 -11.10
C LEU A 107 13.81 3.36 -12.46
N THR A 108 13.59 4.61 -12.92
CA THR A 108 14.19 5.09 -14.18
C THR A 108 15.72 5.25 -14.09
N LEU A 109 16.26 5.44 -12.88
CA LEU A 109 17.70 5.54 -12.61
C LEU A 109 18.41 4.18 -12.59
N SER A 110 17.66 3.08 -12.65
CA SER A 110 18.19 1.72 -12.48
C SER A 110 18.50 1.02 -13.80
N SER A 111 18.42 1.75 -14.93
CA SER A 111 18.69 1.14 -16.22
C SER A 111 20.18 0.80 -16.31
N PRO A 112 20.57 -0.46 -16.57
CA PRO A 112 21.92 -0.74 -16.98
C PRO A 112 22.12 0.02 -18.29
N THR A 113 23.02 1.00 -18.27
CA THR A 113 23.51 1.62 -19.49
C THR A 113 24.02 0.46 -20.35
N ILE A 114 23.33 0.17 -21.45
CA ILE A 114 23.92 -0.61 -22.55
C ILE A 114 25.30 0.03 -22.77
N PRO A 115 26.41 -0.73 -22.79
CA PRO A 115 27.73 -0.15 -22.92
C PRO A 115 27.81 0.56 -24.28
N SER A 116 27.57 1.87 -24.26
CA SER A 116 27.85 2.74 -25.37
C SER A 116 29.36 2.70 -25.56
N THR A 117 29.73 2.29 -26.77
CA THR A 117 31.03 2.30 -27.42
C THR A 117 32.15 3.05 -26.69
N PRO A 118 33.33 2.43 -26.48
CA PRO A 118 34.43 3.00 -25.72
C PRO A 118 35.17 4.07 -26.53
N THR A 119 34.68 5.30 -26.58
CA THR A 119 35.40 6.36 -27.30
C THR A 119 35.38 7.76 -26.67
N ALA A 120 34.88 7.94 -25.46
CA ALA A 120 34.98 9.22 -24.76
C ALA A 120 35.56 9.05 -23.35
N LYS A 121 36.63 9.80 -23.06
CA LYS A 121 37.24 9.90 -21.73
C LYS A 121 36.18 10.21 -20.68
N PRO A 122 36.13 9.49 -19.55
CA PRO A 122 35.17 9.75 -18.49
C PRO A 122 35.55 11.05 -17.79
N THR A 123 34.73 12.08 -17.95
CA THR A 123 34.66 13.18 -17.00
C THR A 123 34.00 12.66 -15.71
N PRO A 124 34.48 13.05 -14.51
CA PRO A 124 33.92 12.62 -13.25
C PRO A 124 32.61 13.39 -12.98
N THR A 125 31.56 13.08 -13.73
CA THR A 125 30.20 13.45 -13.35
C THR A 125 29.79 12.59 -12.15
N SER A 126 29.52 13.27 -11.04
CA SER A 126 29.06 12.78 -9.74
C SER A 126 28.34 11.42 -9.79
N SER A 127 28.78 10.49 -8.94
CA SER A 127 28.17 9.20 -8.59
C SER A 127 26.73 9.27 -8.01
N SER A 128 26.01 10.36 -8.26
CA SER A 128 24.72 10.71 -7.65
C SER A 128 23.49 10.17 -8.40
N ASP A 129 23.66 9.61 -9.59
CA ASP A 129 22.52 9.36 -10.50
C ASP A 129 22.02 7.90 -10.52
N THR A 130 22.65 6.98 -9.77
CA THR A 130 22.25 5.56 -9.72
C THR A 130 21.78 5.16 -8.33
N ILE A 131 20.68 4.39 -8.25
CA ILE A 131 20.26 3.79 -6.98
C ILE A 131 21.02 2.48 -6.73
N THR A 132 21.25 2.15 -5.45
CA THR A 132 21.94 0.90 -5.11
C THR A 132 21.07 -0.32 -5.46
N PRO A 133 21.65 -1.52 -5.70
CA PRO A 133 20.88 -2.73 -5.94
C PRO A 133 19.93 -3.10 -4.78
N ALA A 134 20.32 -2.77 -3.53
CA ALA A 134 19.47 -2.98 -2.36
C ALA A 134 18.25 -2.03 -2.37
N ALA A 135 18.47 -0.75 -2.71
CA ALA A 135 17.41 0.24 -2.88
C ALA A 135 16.45 -0.16 -4.01
N HIS A 136 16.98 -0.59 -5.16
CA HIS A 136 16.16 -1.09 -6.27
C HIS A 136 15.26 -2.24 -5.83
N ARG A 137 15.82 -3.28 -5.19
CA ARG A 137 15.02 -4.42 -4.69
C ARG A 137 13.96 -3.99 -3.68
N PHE A 138 14.29 -3.09 -2.76
CA PHE A 138 13.34 -2.57 -1.77
C PHE A 138 12.17 -1.85 -2.45
N ILE A 139 12.48 -0.99 -3.42
CA ILE A 139 11.50 -0.26 -4.23
C ILE A 139 10.60 -1.22 -5.01
N THR A 140 11.18 -2.19 -5.72
CA THR A 140 10.41 -3.17 -6.52
C THR A 140 9.47 -3.97 -5.64
N ILE A 141 9.92 -4.48 -4.49
CA ILE A 141 9.08 -5.26 -3.57
C ILE A 141 7.94 -4.40 -3.00
N TYR A 142 8.19 -3.13 -2.66
CA TYR A 142 7.13 -2.23 -2.22
C TYR A 142 6.08 -2.01 -3.32
N LEU A 143 6.52 -1.72 -4.54
CA LEU A 143 5.60 -1.49 -5.66
C LEU A 143 4.84 -2.77 -6.04
N SER A 144 5.44 -3.96 -5.94
CA SER A 144 4.70 -5.25 -6.04
C SER A 144 3.56 -5.32 -5.03
N ALA A 145 3.80 -4.94 -3.77
CA ALA A 145 2.79 -4.96 -2.73
C ALA A 145 1.63 -3.97 -3.00
N VAL A 146 1.94 -2.79 -3.55
CA VAL A 146 0.95 -1.80 -4.00
C VAL A 146 0.12 -2.33 -5.19
N LEU A 147 0.77 -2.99 -6.15
CA LEU A 147 0.11 -3.62 -7.29
C LEU A 147 -0.81 -4.76 -6.87
N GLU A 148 -0.34 -5.66 -5.99
CA GLU A 148 -1.14 -6.75 -5.44
C GLU A 148 -2.39 -6.21 -4.71
N ARG A 149 -2.23 -5.19 -3.85
CA ARG A 149 -3.35 -4.58 -3.14
C ARG A 149 -4.42 -4.05 -4.08
N HIS A 150 -4.01 -3.46 -5.20
CA HIS A 150 -4.92 -2.85 -6.15
C HIS A 150 -5.58 -3.86 -7.09
N ASN A 151 -4.80 -4.80 -7.63
CA ASN A 151 -5.26 -5.70 -8.68
C ASN A 151 -5.88 -6.99 -8.13
N THR A 152 -5.41 -7.47 -6.99
CA THR A 152 -5.84 -8.72 -6.35
C THR A 152 -5.90 -8.56 -4.82
N PRO A 153 -6.84 -7.76 -4.29
CA PRO A 153 -6.87 -7.34 -2.88
C PRO A 153 -7.04 -8.49 -1.86
N THR A 154 -7.43 -9.68 -2.31
CA THR A 154 -7.57 -10.90 -1.49
C THR A 154 -6.30 -11.76 -1.41
N LEU A 155 -5.28 -11.45 -2.21
CA LEU A 155 -3.96 -12.09 -2.13
C LEU A 155 -3.02 -11.24 -1.26
N PHE A 156 -2.14 -11.89 -0.50
CA PHE A 156 -1.29 -11.20 0.49
C PHE A 156 0.21 -11.42 0.28
N THR A 157 0.61 -12.20 -0.71
CA THR A 157 1.99 -12.67 -0.88
C THR A 157 3.01 -11.55 -1.00
N ALA A 158 2.77 -10.57 -1.88
CA ALA A 158 3.68 -9.45 -2.10
C ALA A 158 3.68 -8.48 -0.92
N ARG A 159 2.50 -8.20 -0.32
CA ARG A 159 2.39 -7.37 0.88
C ARG A 159 3.14 -7.96 2.07
N GLU A 160 2.98 -9.26 2.31
CA GLU A 160 3.71 -10.00 3.35
C GLU A 160 5.22 -10.00 3.11
N ALA A 161 5.64 -10.24 1.86
CA ALA A 161 7.04 -10.20 1.47
C ALA A 161 7.65 -8.81 1.72
N PHE A 162 6.93 -7.73 1.39
CA PHE A 162 7.38 -6.38 1.68
C PHE A 162 7.51 -6.13 3.18
N ILE A 163 6.50 -6.46 4.00
CA ILE A 163 6.54 -6.17 5.45
C ILE A 163 7.72 -6.89 6.11
N LYS A 164 7.94 -8.17 5.76
CA LYS A 164 9.11 -8.94 6.23
C LYS A 164 10.43 -8.30 5.79
N ARG A 165 10.52 -7.88 4.52
CA ARG A 165 11.73 -7.22 4.01
C ARG A 165 11.95 -5.87 4.68
N TRP A 166 10.90 -5.08 4.87
CA TRP A 166 10.94 -3.80 5.55
C TRP A 166 11.43 -3.96 6.99
N LYS A 167 10.89 -4.93 7.73
CA LYS A 167 11.27 -5.18 9.12
C LYS A 167 12.76 -5.50 9.30
N THR A 168 13.32 -6.28 8.38
CA THR A 168 14.70 -6.77 8.42
C THR A 168 15.72 -5.87 7.71
N SER A 169 15.26 -4.85 7.00
CA SER A 169 16.09 -3.99 6.17
C SER A 169 16.39 -2.65 6.87
N PRO A 170 17.59 -2.08 6.70
CA PRO A 170 17.88 -0.72 7.18
C PRO A 170 17.13 0.35 6.36
N LEU A 171 16.57 -0.03 5.21
CA LEU A 171 15.80 0.87 4.34
C LEU A 171 14.36 1.06 4.85
N ASP A 172 13.88 2.29 4.81
CA ASP A 172 12.53 2.71 5.18
C ASP A 172 11.85 3.54 4.07
N LEU A 173 10.54 3.73 4.20
CA LEU A 173 9.76 4.64 3.39
C LEU A 173 10.07 6.10 3.77
N PHE A 174 9.77 7.02 2.86
CA PHE A 174 9.86 8.45 3.16
C PHE A 174 8.71 8.86 4.08
N THR A 175 9.00 9.04 5.37
CA THR A 175 8.02 9.40 6.41
C THR A 175 8.08 10.89 6.77
N ASN A 176 9.26 11.51 6.69
CA ASN A 176 9.54 12.87 7.16
C ASN A 176 9.70 13.87 6.00
N ILE A 177 8.59 14.21 5.34
CA ILE A 177 8.58 15.20 4.24
C ILE A 177 8.16 16.58 4.75
N LYS A 178 9.06 17.57 4.65
CA LYS A 178 8.86 18.96 5.09
C LYS A 178 7.84 19.69 4.23
N ALA A 179 7.17 20.72 4.76
CA ALA A 179 6.14 21.49 4.04
C ALA A 179 6.61 22.04 2.68
N SER A 180 7.85 22.53 2.58
CA SER A 180 8.45 22.99 1.31
C SER A 180 8.58 21.86 0.29
N GLN A 181 9.04 20.68 0.72
CA GLN A 181 9.14 19.48 -0.11
C GLN A 181 7.76 18.99 -0.57
N ARG A 182 6.75 19.03 0.32
CA ARG A 182 5.35 18.72 -0.05
C ARG A 182 4.84 19.63 -1.14
N LYS A 183 5.15 20.95 -1.08
CA LYS A 183 4.78 21.91 -2.13
C LYS A 183 5.43 21.56 -3.48
N LEU A 184 6.70 21.17 -3.48
CA LEU A 184 7.41 20.74 -4.69
C LEU A 184 6.80 19.46 -5.28
N LEU A 185 6.52 18.46 -4.44
CA LEU A 185 5.89 17.20 -4.86
C LEU A 185 4.48 17.43 -5.40
N LYS A 186 3.65 18.24 -4.74
CA LYS A 186 2.30 18.58 -5.23
C LYS A 186 2.36 19.23 -6.62
N LYS A 187 3.27 20.20 -6.82
CA LYS A 187 3.47 20.84 -8.13
C LYS A 187 3.92 19.84 -9.20
N ALA A 188 4.89 18.98 -8.88
CA ALA A 188 5.39 17.98 -9.81
C ALA A 188 4.31 16.94 -10.17
N LEU A 189 3.53 16.46 -9.20
CA LEU A 189 2.46 15.50 -9.43
C LEU A 189 1.29 16.07 -10.22
N ALA A 190 0.94 17.35 -10.02
CA ALA A 190 -0.07 18.02 -10.84
C ALA A 190 0.35 18.05 -12.32
N ARG A 191 1.62 18.40 -12.61
CA ARG A 191 2.18 18.34 -13.96
C ARG A 191 2.15 16.93 -14.52
N LEU A 192 2.69 15.96 -13.76
CA LEU A 192 2.77 14.57 -14.16
C LEU A 192 1.38 13.96 -14.40
N ASN A 193 0.33 14.38 -13.69
CA ASN A 193 -1.02 13.86 -13.92
C ASN A 193 -1.49 14.13 -15.35
N THR A 194 -1.33 15.37 -15.83
CA THR A 194 -1.67 15.73 -17.22
C THR A 194 -0.78 15.03 -18.24
N GLU A 195 0.51 14.85 -17.94
CA GLU A 195 1.42 14.14 -18.83
C GLU A 195 1.11 12.63 -18.89
N TRP A 196 0.72 12.01 -17.75
CA TRP A 196 0.30 10.61 -17.68
C TRP A 196 -0.97 10.36 -18.48
N GLU A 197 -1.97 11.24 -18.40
CA GLU A 197 -3.19 11.11 -19.20
C GLU A 197 -2.86 11.04 -20.70
N ARG A 198 -1.96 11.90 -21.19
CA ARG A 198 -1.50 11.88 -22.58
C ARG A 198 -0.73 10.62 -22.93
N GLU A 199 0.17 10.18 -22.05
CA GLU A 199 0.98 8.98 -22.29
C GLU A 199 0.11 7.72 -22.31
N LEU A 200 -0.89 7.62 -21.45
CA LEU A 200 -1.85 6.51 -21.45
C LEU A 200 -2.70 6.52 -22.73
N ASP A 201 -3.17 7.68 -23.19
CA ASP A 201 -3.88 7.79 -24.47
C ASP A 201 -3.00 7.33 -25.65
N ILE A 202 -1.70 7.66 -25.63
CA ILE A 202 -0.73 7.19 -26.63
C ILE A 202 -0.57 5.66 -26.53
N ALA A 203 -0.41 5.11 -25.32
CA ALA A 203 -0.28 3.67 -25.11
C ALA A 203 -1.51 2.91 -25.65
N VAL A 204 -2.73 3.39 -25.37
CA VAL A 204 -3.97 2.80 -25.90
C VAL A 204 -4.06 2.84 -27.42
N ARG A 205 -3.54 3.89 -28.07
CA ARG A 205 -3.56 4.03 -29.55
C ARG A 205 -2.48 3.21 -30.25
N THR A 206 -1.34 3.05 -29.60
CA THR A 206 -0.14 2.43 -30.20
C THR A 206 -0.04 0.94 -29.93
N MET A 207 -0.57 0.47 -28.79
CA MET A 207 -0.65 -0.93 -28.42
C MET A 207 -2.00 -1.50 -28.81
N ASP A 208 -2.06 -2.79 -29.14
CA ASP A 208 -3.35 -3.46 -29.21
C ASP A 208 -3.98 -3.55 -27.80
N ARG A 209 -5.30 -3.78 -27.74
CA ARG A 209 -6.01 -3.81 -26.46
C ARG A 209 -5.49 -4.90 -25.52
N LYS A 210 -5.11 -6.06 -26.07
CA LYS A 210 -4.64 -7.20 -25.27
C LYS A 210 -3.27 -6.92 -24.66
N GLU A 211 -2.38 -6.30 -25.42
CA GLU A 211 -1.07 -5.86 -24.98
C GLU A 211 -1.20 -4.76 -23.93
N TYR A 212 -2.07 -3.77 -24.14
CA TYR A 212 -2.32 -2.73 -23.15
C TYR A 212 -2.86 -3.31 -21.83
N ASP A 213 -3.87 -4.18 -21.91
CA ASP A 213 -4.47 -4.82 -20.73
C ASP A 213 -3.47 -5.69 -19.97
N ALA A 214 -2.54 -6.34 -20.67
CA ALA A 214 -1.50 -7.16 -20.06
C ALA A 214 -0.34 -6.33 -19.47
N ARG A 215 0.11 -5.27 -20.16
CA ARG A 215 1.38 -4.59 -19.87
C ARG A 215 1.24 -3.24 -19.18
N VAL A 216 0.11 -2.55 -19.34
CA VAL A 216 -0.07 -1.18 -18.85
C VAL A 216 -1.19 -1.09 -17.82
N ALA A 217 -2.35 -1.67 -18.11
CA ALA A 217 -3.53 -1.61 -17.24
C ALA A 217 -3.29 -2.06 -15.77
N PRO A 218 -2.39 -3.01 -15.46
CA PRO A 218 -2.09 -3.37 -14.07
C PRO A 218 -1.50 -2.23 -13.25
N PHE A 219 -0.80 -1.28 -13.88
CA PHE A 219 -0.17 -0.14 -13.21
C PHE A 219 -1.14 1.02 -12.99
N VAL A 220 -2.11 1.20 -13.88
CA VAL A 220 -3.03 2.34 -13.91
C VAL A 220 -3.96 2.32 -12.69
N GLY A 221 -4.03 3.45 -12.00
CA GLY A 221 -4.77 3.61 -10.74
C GLY A 221 -3.97 3.16 -9.50
N SER A 222 -3.07 2.19 -9.65
CA SER A 222 -2.24 1.63 -8.57
C SER A 222 -0.95 2.42 -8.33
N VAL A 223 -0.03 2.41 -9.29
CA VAL A 223 1.31 3.01 -9.16
C VAL A 223 1.48 4.25 -10.03
N ILE A 224 0.63 4.41 -11.05
CA ILE A 224 0.53 5.62 -11.89
C ILE A 224 -0.90 6.19 -11.82
N PRO A 225 -1.10 7.51 -11.91
CA PRO A 225 -2.43 8.10 -12.03
C PRO A 225 -3.10 7.71 -13.36
N GLY A 226 -4.43 7.73 -13.38
CA GLY A 226 -5.24 7.42 -14.57
C GLY A 226 -6.40 6.49 -14.27
N ARG A 227 -7.26 6.28 -15.26
CA ARG A 227 -8.35 5.29 -15.22
C ARG A 227 -8.03 4.13 -16.15
N LYS A 228 -8.35 2.89 -15.74
CA LYS A 228 -8.05 1.70 -16.54
C LYS A 228 -8.79 1.68 -17.89
N ASP A 229 -9.94 2.33 -17.96
CA ASP A 229 -10.85 2.44 -19.09
C ASP A 229 -10.65 3.71 -19.93
N GLN A 230 -9.61 4.51 -19.66
CA GLN A 230 -9.40 5.79 -20.32
C GLN A 230 -9.30 5.63 -21.85
N GLY A 231 -10.19 6.31 -22.59
CA GLY A 231 -10.23 6.30 -24.05
C GLY A 231 -10.83 5.05 -24.68
N LEU A 232 -11.15 4.02 -23.90
CA LEU A 232 -11.91 2.87 -24.37
C LEU A 232 -13.39 3.22 -24.27
N MET A 233 -14.05 3.45 -25.42
CA MET A 233 -15.51 3.43 -25.48
C MET A 233 -15.97 2.16 -24.76
N PRO A 234 -16.96 2.23 -23.84
CA PRO A 234 -17.53 1.03 -23.28
C PRO A 234 -18.00 0.20 -24.48
N VAL A 235 -17.34 -0.94 -24.69
CA VAL A 235 -17.89 -1.96 -25.59
C VAL A 235 -19.23 -2.25 -24.97
N PRO A 236 -20.36 -2.09 -25.69
CA PRO A 236 -21.65 -2.50 -25.18
C PRO A 236 -21.47 -3.95 -24.75
N GLU A 237 -21.46 -4.21 -23.45
CA GLU A 237 -21.44 -5.56 -22.94
C GLU A 237 -22.71 -6.19 -23.49
N ALA A 238 -22.55 -7.00 -24.54
CA ALA A 238 -23.56 -7.96 -24.92
C ALA A 238 -23.86 -8.73 -23.65
N THR A 239 -25.10 -8.54 -23.19
CA THR A 239 -25.73 -9.16 -22.04
C THR A 239 -25.32 -10.62 -21.98
N ARG A 240 -24.26 -10.92 -21.22
CA ARG A 240 -23.95 -12.30 -20.86
C ARG A 240 -24.91 -12.60 -19.73
N ASP A 241 -26.08 -13.11 -20.12
CA ASP A 241 -26.98 -13.84 -19.25
C ASP A 241 -26.17 -14.90 -18.50
N PHE A 242 -25.77 -14.57 -17.27
CA PHE A 242 -25.41 -15.56 -16.30
C PHE A 242 -26.71 -16.24 -15.87
N THR A 243 -27.11 -17.26 -16.64
CA THR A 243 -28.06 -18.28 -16.19
C THR A 243 -27.59 -18.81 -14.85
N ARG A 244 -28.29 -18.37 -13.82
CA ARG A 244 -28.25 -18.79 -12.44
C ARG A 244 -28.67 -20.27 -12.38
N SER A 245 -27.70 -21.18 -12.47
CA SER A 245 -27.93 -22.59 -12.13
C SER A 245 -27.80 -22.73 -10.62
N ALA A 246 -28.95 -22.70 -9.94
CA ALA A 246 -29.07 -23.06 -8.54
C ALA A 246 -29.08 -24.60 -8.44
N GLY A 247 -27.93 -25.17 -8.09
CA GLY A 247 -27.86 -26.51 -7.53
C GLY A 247 -27.93 -26.42 -6.00
N PRO A 248 -28.80 -27.20 -5.32
CA PRO A 248 -28.79 -27.27 -3.86
C PRO A 248 -27.57 -28.08 -3.43
N SER A 249 -26.77 -27.55 -2.51
CA SER A 249 -25.69 -28.29 -1.86
C SER A 249 -25.62 -27.87 -0.40
N PRO A 250 -25.32 -28.81 0.50
CA PRO A 250 -26.13 -29.09 1.67
C PRO A 250 -25.93 -28.09 2.79
N GLU A 251 -26.97 -28.00 3.61
CA GLU A 251 -26.98 -27.44 4.95
C GLU A 251 -25.73 -27.92 5.72
N ALA A 252 -24.73 -27.07 5.79
CA ALA A 252 -23.73 -27.15 6.83
C ALA A 252 -24.42 -26.63 8.10
N GLU A 253 -25.05 -27.55 8.83
CA GLU A 253 -25.24 -27.41 10.28
C GLU A 253 -23.86 -27.15 10.89
N HIS A 254 -23.50 -25.88 11.04
CA HIS A 254 -22.39 -25.49 11.90
C HIS A 254 -22.94 -25.41 13.31
N GLU A 255 -22.59 -26.43 14.06
CA GLU A 255 -22.44 -26.44 15.50
C GLU A 255 -22.20 -25.01 16.01
N VAL A 256 -23.22 -24.44 16.66
CA VAL A 256 -23.04 -23.31 17.55
C VAL A 256 -22.24 -23.84 18.74
N ALA A 257 -20.92 -23.89 18.56
CA ALA A 257 -19.99 -24.21 19.62
C ALA A 257 -20.32 -23.30 20.81
N GLN A 258 -20.49 -23.92 21.98
CA GLN A 258 -20.69 -23.28 23.28
C GLN A 258 -19.42 -22.53 23.74
N GLY A 259 -18.89 -21.63 22.89
CA GLY A 259 -17.74 -20.77 23.13
C GLY A 259 -18.16 -19.31 23.13
N GLY A 260 -17.58 -18.51 24.02
CA GLY A 260 -17.88 -17.09 24.15
C GLY A 260 -17.75 -16.31 22.83
N ASN A 261 -18.43 -15.16 22.76
CA ASN A 261 -18.34 -14.26 21.62
C ASN A 261 -16.93 -13.62 21.59
N GLU A 262 -16.01 -14.26 20.86
CA GLU A 262 -14.58 -13.89 20.85
C GLU A 262 -14.35 -12.41 20.47
N ILE A 263 -15.19 -11.88 19.57
CA ILE A 263 -15.06 -10.51 19.11
C ILE A 263 -15.54 -9.51 20.16
N LEU A 264 -16.56 -9.87 20.94
CA LEU A 264 -16.98 -9.12 22.11
C LEU A 264 -15.89 -9.13 23.20
N ASP A 265 -15.26 -10.28 23.44
CA ASP A 265 -14.16 -10.40 24.39
C ASP A 265 -12.97 -9.54 23.97
N ALA A 266 -12.62 -9.55 22.68
CA ALA A 266 -11.58 -8.70 22.11
C ALA A 266 -11.92 -7.20 22.20
N LEU A 267 -13.19 -6.83 22.00
CA LEU A 267 -13.66 -5.46 22.19
C LEU A 267 -13.46 -5.00 23.64
N CYS A 268 -13.76 -5.87 24.60
CA CYS A 268 -13.70 -5.57 26.03
C CYS A 268 -12.27 -5.41 26.60
N VAL A 269 -11.22 -5.83 25.88
CA VAL A 269 -9.84 -5.54 26.28
C VAL A 269 -9.67 -4.02 26.41
N PRO A 270 -9.21 -3.49 27.56
CA PRO A 270 -9.09 -2.05 27.74
C PRO A 270 -8.22 -1.40 26.65
N LEU A 271 -8.65 -0.22 26.19
CA LEU A 271 -7.70 0.73 25.61
C LEU A 271 -6.89 1.28 26.77
N ASP A 272 -5.57 1.25 26.64
CA ASP A 272 -4.74 1.96 27.60
C ASP A 272 -4.90 3.46 27.29
N ASP A 273 -5.63 4.15 28.16
CA ASP A 273 -5.86 5.60 28.08
C ASP A 273 -4.68 6.38 28.72
N GLY A 274 -3.65 5.64 29.17
CA GLY A 274 -2.46 6.14 29.83
C GLY A 274 -1.72 7.16 28.98
N MET A 275 -1.66 8.38 29.52
CA MET A 275 -0.94 9.55 29.02
C MET A 275 0.32 9.15 28.24
N TYR A 276 0.34 9.50 26.94
CA TYR A 276 1.49 9.44 26.05
C TYR A 276 2.67 10.21 26.68
N ARG A 277 3.40 9.57 27.58
CA ARG A 277 4.65 10.08 28.14
C ARG A 277 5.62 10.07 27.01
N ASP A 278 5.75 11.23 26.36
CA ASP A 278 6.96 11.80 25.77
C ASP A 278 8.03 10.73 25.48
N GLU A 279 7.65 9.74 24.67
CA GLU A 279 8.54 8.64 24.38
C GLU A 279 9.60 9.27 23.54
N LYS A 280 10.80 9.40 24.13
CA LYS A 280 12.03 9.68 23.42
C LYS A 280 11.90 9.00 22.08
N ARG A 281 11.75 9.79 21.00
CA ARG A 281 11.71 9.24 19.65
C ARG A 281 13.02 8.50 19.53
N TYR A 282 12.96 7.19 19.67
CA TYR A 282 14.10 6.35 19.39
C TYR A 282 14.35 6.57 17.91
N GLU A 283 15.44 7.26 17.61
CA GLU A 283 15.91 7.36 16.25
C GLU A 283 16.35 5.95 15.89
N GLU A 284 15.45 5.21 15.22
CA GLU A 284 15.86 4.00 14.54
C GLU A 284 16.92 4.42 13.52
N ASP A 285 18.04 3.69 13.48
CA ASP A 285 19.08 3.89 12.48
C ASP A 285 18.57 3.37 11.12
N VAL A 286 17.68 4.16 10.51
CA VAL A 286 17.02 3.86 9.26
C VAL A 286 17.44 4.85 8.18
N SER A 287 17.64 4.31 7.00
CA SER A 287 17.96 5.08 5.80
C SER A 287 16.80 4.99 4.82
N THR A 288 16.67 5.97 3.94
CA THR A 288 15.75 5.87 2.79
C THR A 288 16.54 5.38 1.57
N PRO A 289 15.87 4.87 0.52
CA PRO A 289 16.56 4.34 -0.66
C PRO A 289 17.58 5.30 -1.30
N VAL A 290 17.30 6.61 -1.22
CA VAL A 290 18.18 7.72 -1.60
C VAL A 290 17.83 8.94 -0.74
N ASP A 291 18.68 9.98 -0.75
CA ASP A 291 18.33 11.27 -0.14
C ASP A 291 17.03 11.83 -0.72
N ILE A 292 16.16 12.37 0.14
CA ILE A 292 14.85 12.92 -0.24
C ILE A 292 14.94 14.01 -1.32
N ARG A 293 16.02 14.80 -1.36
CA ARG A 293 16.23 15.82 -2.40
C ARG A 293 16.45 15.17 -3.76
N VAL A 294 17.19 14.06 -3.80
CA VAL A 294 17.40 13.27 -5.02
C VAL A 294 16.07 12.69 -5.46
N ALA A 295 15.32 12.02 -4.57
CA ALA A 295 14.01 11.46 -4.90
C ALA A 295 13.03 12.50 -5.48
N ILE A 296 12.95 13.68 -4.86
CA ILE A 296 12.10 14.79 -5.36
C ILE A 296 12.61 15.30 -6.71
N ALA A 297 13.92 15.49 -6.88
CA ALA A 297 14.49 15.91 -8.16
C ALA A 297 14.20 14.90 -9.27
N THR A 298 14.26 13.60 -8.98
CA THR A 298 13.90 12.53 -9.92
C THR A 298 12.42 12.63 -10.31
N VAL A 299 11.50 12.84 -9.36
CA VAL A 299 10.07 13.06 -9.67
C VAL A 299 9.88 14.31 -10.53
N GLN A 300 10.59 15.40 -10.24
CA GLN A 300 10.49 16.63 -11.01
C GLN A 300 11.01 16.48 -12.45
N ARG A 301 11.96 15.58 -12.70
CA ARG A 301 12.52 15.29 -14.02
C ARG A 301 11.85 14.09 -14.71
N ALA A 302 10.98 13.38 -14.01
CA ALA A 302 10.34 12.18 -14.53
C ALA A 302 9.54 12.49 -15.80
N VAL A 303 9.71 11.60 -16.79
CA VAL A 303 8.94 11.58 -18.03
C VAL A 303 8.07 10.32 -18.01
N PRO A 304 6.73 10.42 -18.11
CA PRO A 304 5.83 9.26 -18.02
C PRO A 304 6.22 8.07 -18.89
N ARG A 305 6.62 8.31 -20.15
CA ARG A 305 7.11 7.29 -21.06
C ARG A 305 8.27 6.46 -20.48
N ASP A 306 9.23 7.12 -19.85
CA ASP A 306 10.43 6.46 -19.32
C ASP A 306 10.10 5.71 -18.03
N VAL A 307 9.23 6.28 -17.19
CA VAL A 307 8.68 5.61 -16.00
C VAL A 307 7.88 4.36 -16.39
N LEU A 308 7.01 4.45 -17.39
CA LEU A 308 6.22 3.32 -17.87
C LEU A 308 7.11 2.21 -18.41
N ARG A 309 8.14 2.56 -19.19
CA ARG A 309 9.15 1.60 -19.66
C ARG A 309 9.94 0.96 -18.52
N ALA A 310 10.22 1.70 -17.45
CA ALA A 310 10.89 1.14 -16.27
C ALA A 310 9.97 0.16 -15.53
N LEU A 311 8.69 0.51 -15.36
CA LEU A 311 7.69 -0.36 -14.74
C LEU A 311 7.51 -1.68 -15.52
N MET A 312 7.31 -1.62 -16.85
CA MET A 312 7.17 -2.80 -17.71
C MET A 312 8.42 -3.68 -17.77
N ARG A 313 9.59 -3.17 -17.36
CA ARG A 313 10.83 -3.96 -17.26
C ARG A 313 10.99 -4.60 -15.89
N ALA A 314 10.40 -3.99 -14.86
CA ALA A 314 10.52 -4.44 -13.48
C ALA A 314 9.46 -5.49 -13.08
N PHE A 315 8.32 -5.53 -13.77
CA PHE A 315 7.17 -6.40 -13.52
C PHE A 315 6.70 -7.04 -14.81
#